data_AF-A0A7W0ZII7-F1
#
_entry.id   AF-A0A7W0ZII7-F1
#
_cell.length_a   1.000
_cell.length_b   1.000
_cell.length_c   1.000
_cell.angle_alpha   90.00
_cell.angle_beta   90.00
_cell.angle_gamma   90.00
#
_symmetry.space_group_name_H-M   'P 1'
#
loop_
_entity.id
_entity.type
_entity.pdbx_description
1 polymer ?
#
loop_
_entity_poly.entity_id
_entity_poly.type
_entity_poly.pdbx_seq_one_letter_code
_entity_poly.pdbx_strand_id
1 'polypeptide(L)'
;MLAPPLLLHSLTEFRDLILSCLDAAEARTVLEIGSESGAFTRELLTFAATRDGEVWCVEPYPTLEVEQLDGGEPRFHLIAGRSPEALEGVESCDAYIVDGDHNYWTVSRELEHALSDRDPARAPLVVLHDVSWPSGRRDQYYAPDALPGGAVHPHSWDHGSLPGEENAVRGGLRGNGAFAIALKEGGERNGVRTAVEDFVAEREHLRFVHVPSIFGVGFVYSESAPYAGALAALLDPLDANPLLERVERNRMDLYTKVIELQDAASDAGLRQGRLIAEYDRSLTAAEIEAAELRIELAKLRESAKTA
;
A
#
# COMPACT_ATOMS: atom_id res chain seq x y z
N MET A 1 3.56 -1.29 27.54
CA MET A 1 4.06 -0.92 26.20
C MET A 1 3.34 -1.81 25.20
N LEU A 2 2.64 -1.22 24.24
CA LEU A 2 2.16 -1.97 23.08
C LEU A 2 3.39 -2.45 22.29
N ALA A 3 3.36 -3.68 21.79
CA ALA A 3 4.40 -4.15 20.90
C ALA A 3 4.41 -3.29 19.62
N PRO A 4 5.59 -3.02 19.02
CA PRO A 4 5.65 -2.30 17.75
C PRO A 4 4.88 -3.07 16.65
N PRO A 5 4.32 -2.36 15.65
CA PRO A 5 3.66 -3.00 14.52
C PRO A 5 4.64 -3.92 13.79
N LEU A 6 4.17 -5.11 13.41
CA LEU A 6 5.00 -6.11 12.73
C LEU A 6 5.04 -5.94 11.21
N LEU A 7 4.11 -5.14 10.64
CA LEU A 7 4.07 -4.82 9.23
C LEU A 7 4.82 -3.51 8.99
N LEU A 8 6.02 -3.63 8.43
CA LEU A 8 6.75 -2.50 7.84
C LEU A 8 6.14 -2.21 6.47
N HIS A 9 5.68 -0.97 6.26
CA HIS A 9 4.97 -0.54 5.05
C HIS A 9 5.03 0.98 4.78
N SER A 10 5.71 1.75 5.61
CA SER A 10 5.72 3.21 5.50
C SER A 10 7.05 3.70 4.91
N LEU A 11 7.01 4.79 4.15
CA LEU A 11 8.20 5.55 3.76
C LEU A 11 9.08 5.99 4.94
N THR A 12 8.52 6.06 6.15
CA THR A 12 9.29 6.32 7.38
C THR A 12 10.44 5.32 7.59
N GLU A 13 10.29 4.08 7.10
CA GLU A 13 11.35 3.07 7.18
C GLU A 13 12.58 3.41 6.31
N PHE A 14 12.40 4.29 5.32
CA PHE A 14 13.44 4.80 4.43
C PHE A 14 13.87 6.23 4.76
N ARG A 15 13.39 6.80 5.87
CA ARG A 15 13.61 8.19 6.27
C ARG A 15 15.04 8.66 6.08
N ASP A 16 16.00 7.98 6.70
CA ASP A 16 17.39 8.44 6.69
C ASP A 16 17.98 8.44 5.27
N LEU A 17 17.59 7.48 4.43
CA LEU A 17 18.00 7.41 3.03
C LEU A 17 17.36 8.53 2.21
N ILE A 18 16.04 8.73 2.33
CA ILE A 18 15.30 9.74 1.58
C ILE A 18 15.79 11.14 1.96
N LEU A 19 15.89 11.44 3.27
CA LEU A 19 16.37 12.74 3.73
C LEU A 19 17.82 13.00 3.30
N SER A 20 18.68 11.98 3.24
CA SER A 20 20.04 12.13 2.70
C SER A 20 20.04 12.43 1.19
N CYS A 21 19.11 11.86 0.43
CA CYS A 21 18.96 12.15 -0.99
C CYS A 21 18.39 13.56 -1.23
N LEU A 22 17.42 13.99 -0.42
CA LEU A 22 16.90 15.37 -0.45
C LEU A 22 18.00 16.38 -0.09
N ASP A 23 18.84 16.06 0.90
CA ASP A 23 19.98 16.86 1.31
C ASP A 23 20.99 17.04 0.16
N ALA A 24 21.34 15.93 -0.50
CA ALA A 24 22.24 15.91 -1.65
C ALA A 24 21.65 16.62 -2.88
N ALA A 25 20.33 16.59 -3.07
CA ALA A 25 19.62 17.33 -4.10
C ALA A 25 19.47 18.83 -3.79
N GLU A 26 19.89 19.26 -2.58
CA GLU A 26 19.69 20.61 -2.06
C GLU A 26 18.22 21.06 -2.09
N ALA A 27 17.28 20.10 -1.97
CA ALA A 27 15.86 20.35 -2.11
C ALA A 27 15.35 21.35 -1.05
N ARG A 28 14.61 22.37 -1.49
CA ARG A 28 13.93 23.34 -0.63
C ARG A 28 12.43 23.17 -0.69
N THR A 29 11.88 22.86 -1.85
CA THR A 29 10.45 22.56 -1.99
C THR A 29 10.26 21.07 -2.24
N VAL A 30 9.42 20.44 -1.41
CA VAL A 30 9.10 19.01 -1.54
C VAL A 30 7.59 18.87 -1.70
N LEU A 31 7.16 18.13 -2.72
CA LEU A 31 5.76 17.75 -2.89
C LEU A 31 5.56 16.29 -2.49
N GLU A 32 4.76 16.04 -1.47
CA GLU A 32 4.32 14.72 -1.03
C GLU A 32 2.95 14.39 -1.64
N ILE A 33 2.80 13.19 -2.21
CA ILE A 33 1.54 12.66 -2.71
C ILE A 33 1.21 11.42 -1.90
N GLY A 34 0.09 11.48 -1.17
CA GLY A 34 -0.29 10.46 -0.19
C GLY A 34 0.38 10.72 1.15
N SER A 35 -0.39 11.25 2.11
CA SER A 35 0.11 11.58 3.45
C SER A 35 -0.16 10.50 4.49
N GLU A 36 -1.16 9.65 4.22
CA GLU A 36 -1.66 8.63 5.15
C GLU A 36 -1.92 9.22 6.56
N SER A 37 -1.08 8.90 7.55
CA SER A 37 -1.16 9.40 8.93
C SER A 37 -0.40 10.72 9.18
N GLY A 38 0.28 11.24 8.17
CA GLY A 38 1.17 12.40 8.22
C GLY A 38 2.49 12.13 8.95
N ALA A 39 2.84 10.87 9.21
CA ALA A 39 4.08 10.52 9.91
C ALA A 39 5.32 11.00 9.14
N PHE A 40 5.39 10.69 7.85
CA PHE A 40 6.51 11.10 7.00
C PHE A 40 6.48 12.60 6.68
N THR A 41 5.29 13.19 6.48
CA THR A 41 5.08 14.64 6.36
C THR A 41 5.81 15.45 7.44
N ARG A 42 5.78 15.00 8.70
CA ARG A 42 6.48 15.68 9.80
C ARG A 42 8.00 15.60 9.71
N GLU A 43 8.53 14.51 9.18
CA GLU A 43 9.96 14.37 8.90
C GLU A 43 10.37 15.29 7.75
N LEU A 44 9.55 15.41 6.71
CA LEU A 44 9.76 16.36 5.62
C LEU A 44 9.73 17.81 6.11
N LEU A 45 8.81 18.18 6.99
CA LEU A 45 8.75 19.52 7.59
C LEU A 45 9.97 19.82 8.47
N THR A 46 10.45 18.83 9.22
CA THR A 46 11.68 18.94 10.00
C THR A 46 12.89 19.16 9.09
N PHE A 47 12.97 18.44 7.97
CA PHE A 47 13.99 18.64 6.95
C PHE A 47 13.89 20.04 6.31
N ALA A 48 12.71 20.45 5.83
CA ALA A 48 12.47 21.74 5.19
C ALA A 48 12.85 22.91 6.10
N ALA A 49 12.59 22.80 7.40
CA ALA A 49 12.98 23.80 8.39
C ALA A 49 14.49 24.08 8.43
N THR A 50 15.34 23.10 8.10
CA THR A 50 16.80 23.27 8.09
C THR A 50 17.31 24.11 6.91
N ARG A 51 16.47 24.32 5.90
CA ARG A 51 16.81 24.97 4.62
C ARG A 51 15.92 26.17 4.27
N ASP A 52 15.07 26.60 5.19
CA ASP A 52 14.01 27.59 4.93
C ASP A 52 13.14 27.19 3.72
N GLY A 53 12.82 25.91 3.65
CA GLY A 53 12.04 25.28 2.60
C GLY A 53 10.56 25.12 2.94
N GLU A 54 9.81 24.51 2.02
CA GLU A 54 8.36 24.31 2.09
C GLU A 54 8.00 22.87 1.71
N VAL A 55 6.90 22.38 2.28
CA VAL A 55 6.33 21.06 2.00
C VAL A 55 4.91 21.25 1.49
N TRP A 56 4.68 20.78 0.28
CA TRP A 56 3.36 20.68 -0.33
C TRP A 56 2.86 19.26 -0.19
N CYS A 57 1.58 19.08 0.08
CA CYS A 57 0.98 17.75 0.24
C CYS A 57 -0.31 17.64 -0.57
N VAL A 58 -0.38 16.62 -1.43
CA VAL A 58 -1.61 16.24 -2.14
C VAL A 58 -2.21 15.01 -1.47
N GLU A 59 -3.42 15.15 -0.97
CA GLU A 59 -4.10 14.09 -0.23
C GLU A 59 -5.62 14.15 -0.49
N PRO A 60 -6.25 13.10 -1.03
CA PRO A 60 -7.69 13.12 -1.28
C PRO A 60 -8.54 13.13 -0.01
N TYR A 61 -8.08 12.51 1.07
CA TYR A 61 -8.84 12.37 2.32
C TYR A 61 -7.94 12.64 3.54
N PRO A 62 -7.53 13.90 3.77
CA PRO A 62 -6.57 14.21 4.83
C PRO A 62 -7.12 13.87 6.21
N THR A 63 -6.25 13.32 7.05
CA THR A 63 -6.57 13.10 8.46
C THR A 63 -6.68 14.43 9.20
N LEU A 64 -7.37 14.44 10.34
CA LEU A 64 -7.47 15.63 11.18
C LEU A 64 -6.08 16.15 11.57
N GLU A 65 -5.12 15.26 11.79
CA GLU A 65 -3.74 15.61 12.07
C GLU A 65 -3.06 16.35 10.92
N VAL A 66 -3.31 15.94 9.67
CA VAL A 66 -2.77 16.60 8.46
C VAL A 66 -3.45 17.96 8.25
N GLU A 67 -4.78 18.05 8.44
CA GLU A 67 -5.51 19.33 8.39
C GLU A 67 -5.01 20.33 9.45
N GLN A 68 -4.67 19.85 10.65
CA GLN A 68 -4.11 20.69 11.72
C GLN A 68 -2.71 21.20 11.41
N LEU A 69 -1.90 20.47 10.63
CA LEU A 69 -0.60 20.95 10.17
C LEU A 69 -0.79 22.16 9.26
N ASP A 70 -1.74 22.14 8.32
CA ASP A 70 -2.00 23.25 7.39
C ASP A 70 -2.44 24.53 8.12
N GLY A 71 -3.23 24.38 9.19
CA GLY A 71 -3.63 25.50 10.03
C GLY A 71 -2.54 26.04 10.97
N GLY A 72 -1.45 25.30 11.20
CA GLY A 72 -0.50 25.54 12.29
C GLY A 72 0.97 25.67 11.89
N GLU A 73 1.37 25.15 10.73
CA GLU A 73 2.74 25.14 10.22
C GLU A 73 2.83 25.98 8.94
N PRO A 74 3.43 27.18 8.99
CA PRO A 74 3.48 28.09 7.84
C PRO A 74 4.20 27.55 6.60
N ARG A 75 5.06 26.53 6.76
CA ARG A 75 5.79 25.88 5.65
C ARG A 75 5.03 24.71 5.02
N PHE A 76 3.86 24.37 5.55
CA PHE A 76 3.05 23.28 5.06
C PHE A 76 1.89 23.81 4.23
N HIS A 77 1.65 23.18 3.07
CA HIS A 77 0.59 23.56 2.16
C HIS A 77 -0.19 22.33 1.72
N LEU A 78 -1.41 22.19 2.23
CA LEU A 78 -2.29 21.08 1.89
C LEU A 78 -3.13 21.38 0.65
N ILE A 79 -3.12 20.44 -0.29
CA ILE A 79 -3.99 20.40 -1.46
C ILE A 79 -4.90 19.18 -1.32
N ALA A 80 -6.12 19.41 -0.82
CA ALA A 80 -7.11 18.35 -0.68
C ALA A 80 -7.66 17.94 -2.05
N GLY A 81 -7.27 16.76 -2.53
CA GLY A 81 -7.66 16.27 -3.84
C GLY A 81 -6.91 15.02 -4.27
N ARG A 82 -7.44 14.36 -5.30
CA ARG A 82 -6.86 13.12 -5.86
C ARG A 82 -5.84 13.47 -6.94
N SER A 83 -4.67 12.83 -6.90
CA SER A 83 -3.71 12.88 -8.00
C SER A 83 -4.16 11.97 -9.16
N PRO A 84 -3.86 12.33 -10.42
CA PRO A 84 -3.06 13.48 -10.85
C PRO A 84 -3.83 14.80 -10.97
N GLU A 85 -5.17 14.82 -10.92
CA GLU A 85 -5.95 16.04 -11.19
C GLU A 85 -5.65 17.16 -10.19
N ALA A 86 -5.41 16.84 -8.92
CA ALA A 86 -5.04 17.81 -7.89
C ALA A 86 -3.64 18.43 -8.09
N LEU A 87 -2.82 17.86 -8.99
CA LEU A 87 -1.52 18.43 -9.36
C LEU A 87 -1.66 19.52 -10.44
N GLU A 88 -2.85 19.70 -11.04
CA GLU A 88 -3.07 20.75 -12.03
C GLU A 88 -2.85 22.15 -11.41
N GLY A 89 -1.89 22.89 -11.97
CA GLY A 89 -1.56 24.23 -11.51
C GLY A 89 -0.64 24.30 -10.28
N VAL A 90 -0.21 23.16 -9.74
CA VAL A 90 0.82 23.11 -8.69
C VAL A 90 2.17 23.48 -9.27
N GLU A 91 2.90 24.36 -8.60
CA GLU A 91 4.23 24.79 -9.02
C GLU A 91 5.23 23.64 -8.93
N SER A 92 6.27 23.69 -9.77
CA SER A 92 7.31 22.66 -9.74
C SER A 92 8.07 22.72 -8.41
N CYS A 93 8.23 21.57 -7.78
CA CYS A 93 9.08 21.41 -6.59
C CYS A 93 10.48 20.91 -6.96
N ASP A 94 11.43 21.00 -6.04
CA ASP A 94 12.78 20.44 -6.18
C ASP A 94 12.78 18.91 -6.01
N ALA A 95 11.85 18.39 -5.21
CA ALA A 95 11.64 16.96 -5.04
C ALA A 95 10.16 16.57 -4.92
N TYR A 96 9.87 15.33 -5.30
CA TYR A 96 8.54 14.71 -5.24
C TYR A 96 8.63 13.38 -4.49
N ILE A 97 7.73 13.17 -3.53
CA ILE A 97 7.55 11.91 -2.80
C ILE A 97 6.20 11.33 -3.24
N VAL A 98 6.22 10.18 -3.91
CA VAL A 98 5.05 9.55 -4.53
C VAL A 98 4.71 8.25 -3.80
N ASP A 99 3.65 8.28 -2.99
CA ASP A 99 3.15 7.16 -2.17
C ASP A 99 1.61 7.21 -2.04
N GLY A 100 0.94 7.52 -3.16
CA GLY A 100 -0.51 7.64 -3.26
C GLY A 100 -1.19 6.35 -3.73
N ASP A 101 -1.81 6.40 -4.91
CA ASP A 101 -2.44 5.22 -5.52
C ASP A 101 -1.37 4.33 -6.20
N HIS A 102 -1.35 3.03 -5.90
CA HIS A 102 -0.34 2.11 -6.45
C HIS A 102 -0.78 1.44 -7.75
N ASN A 103 -1.16 2.24 -8.75
CA ASN A 103 -1.51 1.75 -10.09
C ASN A 103 -0.72 2.46 -11.18
N TYR A 104 -0.52 1.77 -12.29
CA TYR A 104 0.28 2.25 -13.41
C TYR A 104 -0.21 3.62 -13.92
N TRP A 105 -1.53 3.78 -14.10
CA TRP A 105 -2.08 4.98 -14.72
C TRP A 105 -1.82 6.22 -13.87
N THR A 106 -2.11 6.17 -12.57
CA THR A 106 -1.90 7.31 -11.67
C THR A 106 -0.41 7.67 -11.60
N VAL A 107 0.45 6.68 -11.34
CA VAL A 107 1.90 6.90 -11.19
C VAL A 107 2.52 7.46 -12.49
N SER A 108 2.09 6.98 -13.66
CA SER A 108 2.58 7.51 -14.93
C SER A 108 2.27 9.00 -15.10
N ARG A 109 1.11 9.46 -14.64
CA ARG A 109 0.70 10.88 -14.72
C ARG A 109 1.40 11.75 -13.69
N GLU A 110 1.67 11.22 -12.50
CA GLU A 110 2.46 11.90 -11.47
C GLU A 110 3.90 12.10 -11.93
N LEU A 111 4.50 11.08 -12.57
CA LEU A 111 5.82 11.18 -13.21
C LEU A 111 5.81 12.20 -14.37
N GLU A 112 4.77 12.20 -15.20
CA GLU A 112 4.62 13.20 -16.26
C GLU A 112 4.59 14.62 -15.69
N HIS A 113 3.81 14.86 -14.65
CA HIS A 113 3.74 16.16 -13.98
C HIS A 113 5.11 16.60 -13.43
N ALA A 114 5.82 15.68 -12.79
CA ALA A 114 7.11 15.97 -12.17
C ALA A 114 8.23 16.21 -13.20
N LEU A 115 8.27 15.46 -14.32
CA LEU A 115 9.47 15.31 -15.14
C LEU A 115 9.33 15.64 -16.64
N SER A 116 8.13 15.59 -17.26
CA SER A 116 8.02 15.57 -18.74
C SER A 116 8.47 16.85 -19.47
N ASP A 117 8.49 18.00 -18.79
CA ASP A 117 8.86 19.30 -19.39
C ASP A 117 9.96 20.02 -18.59
N ARG A 118 10.88 19.26 -18.00
CA ARG A 118 11.97 19.82 -17.20
C ARG A 118 13.27 19.85 -17.99
N ASP A 119 14.03 20.93 -17.81
CA ASP A 119 15.44 20.96 -18.20
C ASP A 119 16.16 19.83 -17.45
N PRO A 120 16.83 18.88 -18.14
CA PRO A 120 17.56 17.80 -17.48
C PRO A 120 18.54 18.28 -16.40
N ALA A 121 19.13 19.47 -16.53
CA ALA A 121 20.04 20.01 -15.51
C ALA A 121 19.31 20.54 -14.26
N ARG A 122 17.98 20.69 -14.32
CA ARG A 122 17.12 21.21 -13.26
C ARG A 122 15.94 20.28 -12.94
N ALA A 123 15.98 19.04 -13.42
CA ALA A 123 14.93 18.06 -13.16
C ALA A 123 14.88 17.77 -11.64
N PRO A 124 13.67 17.65 -11.06
CA PRO A 124 13.53 17.33 -9.66
C PRO A 124 13.97 15.90 -9.36
N LEU A 125 14.26 15.62 -8.08
CA LEU A 125 14.37 14.26 -7.57
C LEU A 125 12.96 13.71 -7.34
N VAL A 126 12.65 12.54 -7.90
CA VAL A 126 11.40 11.83 -7.60
C VAL A 126 11.70 10.57 -6.81
N VAL A 127 11.01 10.39 -5.69
CA VAL A 127 11.06 9.20 -4.84
C VAL A 127 9.70 8.51 -4.93
N LEU A 128 9.68 7.21 -5.19
CA LEU A 128 8.46 6.41 -5.31
C LEU A 128 8.49 5.26 -4.32
N HIS A 129 7.40 5.02 -3.62
CA HIS A 129 7.24 3.83 -2.81
C HIS A 129 6.59 2.69 -3.62
N ASP A 130 6.49 1.49 -3.03
CA ASP A 130 5.74 0.36 -3.60
C ASP A 130 6.22 -0.13 -4.99
N VAL A 131 7.51 0.10 -5.30
CA VAL A 131 8.14 -0.35 -6.57
C VAL A 131 8.55 -1.83 -6.58
N SER A 132 8.42 -2.55 -5.47
CA SER A 132 8.63 -4.00 -5.38
C SER A 132 7.30 -4.75 -5.24
N TRP A 133 7.37 -6.07 -5.05
CA TRP A 133 6.17 -6.89 -4.87
C TRP A 133 5.32 -6.40 -3.68
N PRO A 134 3.98 -6.38 -3.78
CA PRO A 134 3.19 -6.78 -4.94
C PRO A 134 3.02 -5.67 -5.98
N SER A 135 2.93 -4.42 -5.53
CA SER A 135 2.47 -3.26 -6.29
C SER A 135 3.37 -2.91 -7.48
N GLY A 136 4.65 -3.27 -7.43
CA GLY A 136 5.61 -3.01 -8.50
C GLY A 136 5.23 -3.61 -9.85
N ARG A 137 4.50 -4.75 -9.85
CA ARG A 137 4.03 -5.42 -11.07
C ARG A 137 2.53 -5.72 -11.06
N ARG A 138 1.78 -5.23 -10.09
CA ARG A 138 0.35 -5.47 -9.96
C ARG A 138 -0.33 -4.20 -9.46
N ASP A 139 -1.26 -3.67 -10.23
CA ASP A 139 -2.03 -2.50 -9.82
C ASP A 139 -2.86 -2.79 -8.56
N GLN A 140 -2.88 -1.79 -7.69
CA GLN A 140 -3.76 -1.68 -6.54
C GLN A 140 -4.65 -0.44 -6.69
N TYR A 141 -5.94 -0.58 -6.39
CA TYR A 141 -6.93 0.47 -6.59
C TYR A 141 -7.69 0.78 -5.29
N TYR A 142 -7.62 2.03 -4.84
CA TYR A 142 -8.46 2.54 -3.74
C TYR A 142 -9.84 3.01 -4.23
N ALA A 143 -9.92 3.60 -5.43
CA ALA A 143 -11.21 3.94 -6.06
C ALA A 143 -11.17 3.72 -7.58
N PRO A 144 -11.28 2.46 -8.04
CA PRO A 144 -11.21 2.14 -9.48
C PRO A 144 -12.29 2.86 -10.30
N ASP A 145 -13.45 3.18 -9.70
CA ASP A 145 -14.54 3.90 -10.37
C ASP A 145 -14.20 5.37 -10.69
N ALA A 146 -13.17 5.93 -10.05
CA ALA A 146 -12.70 7.29 -10.32
C ALA A 146 -11.70 7.34 -11.49
N LEU A 147 -11.17 6.19 -11.91
CA LEU A 147 -10.16 6.11 -12.98
C LEU A 147 -10.82 6.00 -14.37
N PRO A 148 -10.14 6.42 -15.45
CA PRO A 148 -10.63 6.20 -16.80
C PRO A 148 -10.82 4.71 -17.09
N GLY A 149 -11.85 4.35 -17.87
CA GLY A 149 -12.19 2.93 -18.09
C GLY A 149 -11.08 2.07 -18.73
N GLY A 150 -10.11 2.66 -19.43
CA GLY A 150 -8.94 1.94 -19.98
C GLY A 150 -7.74 1.86 -19.04
N ALA A 151 -7.83 2.45 -17.84
CA ALA A 151 -6.77 2.48 -16.84
C ALA A 151 -6.90 1.36 -15.79
N VAL A 152 -8.02 0.63 -15.78
CA VAL A 152 -8.35 -0.33 -14.73
C VAL A 152 -8.34 -1.75 -15.29
N HIS A 153 -7.46 -2.58 -14.75
CA HIS A 153 -7.45 -4.02 -15.02
C HIS A 153 -8.64 -4.72 -14.36
N PRO A 154 -9.05 -5.91 -14.83
CA PRO A 154 -9.92 -6.78 -14.05
C PRO A 154 -9.36 -6.95 -12.63
N HIS A 155 -10.16 -6.63 -11.61
CA HIS A 155 -9.69 -6.53 -10.24
C HIS A 155 -10.63 -7.24 -9.26
N SER A 156 -10.17 -7.42 -8.02
CA SER A 156 -10.99 -7.94 -6.92
C SER A 156 -10.64 -7.29 -5.59
N TRP A 157 -11.68 -7.06 -4.78
CA TRP A 157 -11.60 -6.62 -3.39
C TRP A 157 -11.37 -7.77 -2.40
N ASP A 158 -11.65 -9.00 -2.84
CA ASP A 158 -11.68 -10.20 -1.99
C ASP A 158 -10.48 -11.13 -2.18
N HIS A 159 -9.66 -10.90 -3.20
CA HIS A 159 -8.47 -11.69 -3.50
C HIS A 159 -7.22 -10.95 -3.05
N GLY A 160 -6.17 -11.72 -2.77
CA GLY A 160 -4.85 -11.22 -2.43
C GLY A 160 -3.76 -11.75 -3.35
N SER A 161 -2.55 -11.31 -3.05
CA SER A 161 -1.33 -11.69 -3.75
C SER A 161 -0.56 -12.73 -2.94
N LEU A 162 0.01 -13.72 -3.62
CA LEU A 162 0.95 -14.67 -3.04
C LEU A 162 2.26 -14.62 -3.82
N PRO A 163 3.43 -14.54 -3.16
CA PRO A 163 4.71 -14.46 -3.84
C PRO A 163 4.96 -15.66 -4.77
N GLY A 164 5.07 -15.41 -6.08
CA GLY A 164 5.26 -16.45 -7.12
C GLY A 164 3.98 -16.89 -7.84
N GLU A 165 2.81 -16.39 -7.44
CA GLU A 165 1.54 -16.63 -8.12
C GLU A 165 1.14 -15.44 -9.00
N GLU A 166 1.03 -15.65 -10.30
CA GLU A 166 0.61 -14.59 -11.23
C GLU A 166 -0.86 -14.18 -11.01
N ASN A 167 -1.74 -15.14 -10.74
CA ASN A 167 -3.16 -14.87 -10.54
C ASN A 167 -3.44 -14.51 -9.09
N ALA A 168 -4.38 -13.59 -8.86
CA ALA A 168 -4.85 -13.27 -7.52
C ALA A 168 -5.52 -14.51 -6.90
N VAL A 169 -5.25 -14.75 -5.61
CA VAL A 169 -5.69 -15.94 -4.89
C VAL A 169 -6.70 -15.57 -3.80
N ARG A 170 -7.53 -16.53 -3.39
CA ARG A 170 -8.30 -16.38 -2.16
C ARG A 170 -7.35 -16.50 -0.98
N GLY A 171 -7.26 -15.47 -0.16
CA GLY A 171 -6.24 -15.35 0.89
C GLY A 171 -5.09 -14.44 0.44
N GLY A 172 -3.88 -14.64 0.98
CA GLY A 172 -2.70 -13.85 0.63
C GLY A 172 -2.75 -12.39 1.11
N LEU A 173 -1.75 -11.60 0.71
CA LEU A 173 -1.67 -10.16 1.00
C LEU A 173 -2.78 -9.41 0.26
N ARG A 174 -3.69 -8.77 0.99
CA ARG A 174 -4.94 -8.20 0.46
C ARG A 174 -5.41 -7.00 1.27
N GLY A 175 -6.24 -6.16 0.67
CA GLY A 175 -6.75 -4.94 1.30
C GLY A 175 -7.87 -5.13 2.32
N ASN A 176 -8.45 -6.34 2.43
CA ASN A 176 -9.60 -6.61 3.31
C ASN A 176 -10.73 -5.56 3.17
N GLY A 177 -11.02 -5.16 1.93
CA GLY A 177 -12.02 -4.14 1.60
C GLY A 177 -11.50 -2.70 1.54
N ALA A 178 -10.27 -2.42 1.96
CA ALA A 178 -9.67 -1.08 1.85
C ALA A 178 -9.20 -0.74 0.42
N PHE A 179 -8.76 -1.75 -0.33
CA PHE A 179 -8.36 -1.61 -1.73
C PHE A 179 -8.63 -2.91 -2.51
N ALA A 180 -8.74 -2.78 -3.83
CA ALA A 180 -8.75 -3.89 -4.78
C ALA A 180 -7.36 -4.11 -5.39
N ILE A 181 -7.10 -5.32 -5.88
CA ILE A 181 -5.90 -5.64 -6.65
C ILE A 181 -6.27 -6.13 -8.05
N ALA A 182 -5.43 -5.87 -9.04
CA ALA A 182 -5.53 -6.50 -10.34
C ALA A 182 -5.46 -8.03 -10.20
N LEU A 183 -6.32 -8.74 -10.95
CA LEU A 183 -6.43 -10.19 -10.90
C LEU A 183 -5.19 -10.91 -11.44
N LYS A 184 -4.35 -10.22 -12.21
CA LYS A 184 -3.11 -10.76 -12.78
C LYS A 184 -1.95 -9.82 -12.49
N GLU A 185 -0.81 -10.38 -12.10
CA GLU A 185 0.49 -9.69 -12.00
C GLU A 185 1.24 -9.72 -13.33
N GLY A 186 1.95 -8.63 -13.59
CA GLY A 186 2.70 -8.40 -14.82
C GLY A 186 1.80 -8.06 -16.01
N GLY A 187 2.43 -7.99 -17.19
CA GLY A 187 1.79 -7.52 -18.42
C GLY A 187 1.99 -6.02 -18.64
N GLU A 188 1.41 -5.53 -19.73
CA GLU A 188 1.50 -4.12 -20.10
C GLU A 188 0.74 -3.25 -19.10
N ARG A 189 1.36 -2.13 -18.71
CA ARG A 189 0.71 -1.08 -17.92
C ARG A 189 0.13 -1.58 -16.60
N ASN A 190 0.90 -2.36 -15.85
CA ASN A 190 0.46 -3.00 -14.60
C ASN A 190 1.54 -2.90 -13.52
N GLY A 191 1.28 -2.12 -12.49
CA GLY A 191 2.12 -1.88 -11.33
C GLY A 191 2.97 -0.60 -11.40
N VAL A 192 3.38 -0.14 -10.21
CA VAL A 192 4.14 1.11 -10.00
C VAL A 192 5.47 1.07 -10.73
N ARG A 193 6.27 0.01 -10.54
CA ARG A 193 7.58 -0.11 -11.19
C ARG A 193 7.47 -0.23 -12.71
N THR A 194 6.39 -0.83 -13.22
CA THR A 194 6.11 -0.84 -14.66
C THR A 194 5.91 0.58 -15.19
N ALA A 195 5.18 1.44 -14.46
CA ALA A 195 5.03 2.86 -14.85
C ALA A 195 6.36 3.60 -14.85
N VAL A 196 7.20 3.37 -13.83
CA VAL A 196 8.52 4.01 -13.74
C VAL A 196 9.44 3.56 -14.88
N GLU A 197 9.53 2.26 -15.13
CA GLU A 197 10.40 1.70 -16.18
C GLU A 197 9.96 2.16 -17.57
N ASP A 198 8.66 2.14 -17.87
CA ASP A 198 8.12 2.61 -19.14
C ASP A 198 8.40 4.12 -19.33
N PHE A 199 8.23 4.92 -18.27
CA PHE A 199 8.49 6.36 -18.32
C PHE A 199 9.97 6.69 -18.56
N VAL A 200 10.88 6.01 -17.87
CA VAL A 200 12.33 6.23 -17.96
C VAL A 200 12.90 5.68 -19.28
N ALA A 201 12.37 4.57 -19.80
CA ALA A 201 12.83 3.98 -21.06
C ALA A 201 12.73 4.93 -22.26
N GLU A 202 11.82 5.90 -22.21
CA GLU A 202 11.63 6.93 -23.24
C GLU A 202 12.55 8.16 -23.05
N ARG A 203 13.34 8.22 -21.97
CA ARG A 203 14.07 9.42 -21.52
C ARG A 203 15.50 9.06 -21.09
N GLU A 204 16.43 9.05 -22.05
CA GLU A 204 17.83 8.64 -21.84
C GLU A 204 18.60 9.40 -20.74
N HIS A 205 18.16 10.61 -20.37
CA HIS A 205 18.81 11.41 -19.33
C HIS A 205 18.34 11.05 -17.91
N LEU A 206 17.28 10.25 -17.78
CA LEU A 206 16.77 9.83 -16.48
C LEU A 206 17.37 8.50 -16.08
N ARG A 207 17.72 8.41 -14.80
CA ARG A 207 18.15 7.18 -14.15
C ARG A 207 17.11 6.77 -13.11
N PHE A 208 16.75 5.49 -13.14
CA PHE A 208 15.97 4.83 -12.10
C PHE A 208 16.89 3.98 -11.24
N VAL A 209 16.80 4.13 -9.92
CA VAL A 209 17.45 3.25 -8.92
C VAL A 209 16.36 2.57 -8.09
N HIS A 210 16.48 1.25 -7.94
CA HIS A 210 15.52 0.42 -7.20
C HIS A 210 16.16 -0.16 -5.95
N VAL A 211 15.64 0.17 -4.76
CA VAL A 211 16.04 -0.46 -3.49
C VAL A 211 15.01 -1.53 -3.11
N PRO A 212 15.33 -2.85 -3.23
CA PRO A 212 14.37 -3.94 -3.08
C PRO A 212 14.19 -4.34 -1.60
N SER A 213 13.71 -3.42 -0.78
CA SER A 213 13.40 -3.63 0.64
C SER A 213 12.04 -3.02 0.95
N ILE A 214 11.30 -3.55 1.93
CA ILE A 214 10.03 -3.01 2.46
C ILE A 214 9.10 -2.48 1.35
N PHE A 215 8.52 -3.39 0.54
CA PHE A 215 7.69 -3.06 -0.64
C PHE A 215 8.39 -2.23 -1.74
N GLY A 216 9.62 -1.79 -1.53
CA GLY A 216 10.48 -1.10 -2.47
C GLY A 216 10.41 0.41 -2.34
N VAL A 217 11.58 1.05 -2.42
CA VAL A 217 11.67 2.47 -2.73
C VAL A 217 12.47 2.68 -4.01
N GLY A 218 11.97 3.56 -4.86
CA GLY A 218 12.50 3.91 -6.16
C GLY A 218 12.95 5.37 -6.19
N PHE A 219 14.03 5.65 -6.89
CA PHE A 219 14.53 7.01 -7.10
C PHE A 219 14.68 7.26 -8.59
N VAL A 220 14.02 8.30 -9.10
CA VAL A 220 14.16 8.78 -10.47
C VAL A 220 14.78 10.16 -10.43
N TYR A 221 15.89 10.33 -11.14
CA TYR A 221 16.57 11.61 -11.24
C TYR A 221 17.27 11.75 -12.59
N SER A 222 17.57 12.99 -12.98
CA SER A 222 18.35 13.25 -14.19
C SER A 222 19.85 13.08 -13.92
N GLU A 223 20.53 12.33 -14.77
CA GLU A 223 22.00 12.19 -14.74
C GLU A 223 22.72 13.50 -15.10
N SER A 224 21.99 14.46 -15.69
CA SER A 224 22.50 15.81 -15.98
C SER A 224 22.36 16.77 -14.80
N ALA A 225 21.66 16.40 -13.72
CA ALA A 225 21.48 17.27 -12.57
C ALA A 225 22.80 17.42 -11.77
N PRO A 226 23.10 18.61 -11.20
CA PRO A 226 24.32 18.83 -10.42
C PRO A 226 24.49 17.86 -9.24
N TYR A 227 23.38 17.39 -8.68
CA TYR A 227 23.36 16.47 -7.53
C TYR A 227 23.53 14.98 -7.92
N ALA A 228 23.50 14.63 -9.22
CA ALA A 228 23.42 13.24 -9.68
C ALA A 228 24.56 12.36 -9.16
N GLY A 229 25.79 12.90 -9.12
CA GLY A 229 26.96 12.17 -8.60
C GLY A 229 26.87 11.87 -7.10
N ALA A 230 26.29 12.77 -6.31
CA ALA A 230 26.08 12.56 -4.88
C ALA A 230 25.00 11.51 -4.63
N LEU A 231 23.91 11.55 -5.40
CA LEU A 231 22.85 10.53 -5.36
C LEU A 231 23.38 9.16 -5.76
N ALA A 232 24.15 9.06 -6.84
CA ALA A 232 24.77 7.80 -7.24
C ALA A 232 25.64 7.20 -6.13
N ALA A 233 26.46 8.01 -5.45
CA ALA A 233 27.27 7.53 -4.34
C ALA A 233 26.45 6.98 -3.16
N LEU A 234 25.27 7.53 -2.89
CA LEU A 234 24.34 7.06 -1.86
C LEU A 234 23.57 5.81 -2.31
N LEU A 235 23.15 5.77 -3.56
CA LEU A 235 22.14 4.83 -4.07
C LEU A 235 22.73 3.61 -4.78
N ASP A 236 23.87 3.74 -5.47
CA ASP A 236 24.50 2.64 -6.22
C ASP A 236 24.76 1.37 -5.38
N PRO A 237 25.15 1.46 -4.08
CA PRO A 237 25.32 0.26 -3.26
C PRO A 237 24.01 -0.48 -2.95
N LEU A 238 22.87 0.20 -3.07
CA LEU A 238 21.53 -0.28 -2.72
C LEU A 238 20.73 -0.69 -3.97
N ASP A 239 21.11 -0.18 -5.14
CA ASP A 239 20.45 -0.42 -6.41
C ASP A 239 20.44 -1.91 -6.78
N ALA A 240 19.24 -2.45 -7.01
CA ALA A 240 18.97 -3.84 -7.32
C ALA A 240 19.77 -4.83 -6.42
N ASN A 241 19.98 -4.46 -5.14
CA ASN A 241 20.90 -5.20 -4.27
C ASN A 241 20.37 -6.62 -3.99
N PRO A 242 21.09 -7.69 -4.40
CA PRO A 242 20.60 -9.06 -4.28
C PRO A 242 20.44 -9.55 -2.84
N LEU A 243 21.14 -8.95 -1.87
CA LEU A 243 20.93 -9.30 -0.47
C LEU A 243 19.62 -8.71 0.05
N LEU A 244 19.36 -7.43 -0.23
CA LEU A 244 18.12 -6.77 0.16
C LEU A 244 16.92 -7.49 -0.46
N GLU A 245 17.00 -7.82 -1.76
CA GLU A 245 15.94 -8.54 -2.46
C GLU A 245 15.63 -9.90 -1.82
N ARG A 246 16.66 -10.67 -1.45
CA ARG A 246 16.46 -11.97 -0.77
C ARG A 246 15.85 -11.82 0.62
N VAL A 247 16.27 -10.80 1.37
CA VAL A 247 15.73 -10.53 2.71
C VAL A 247 14.27 -10.11 2.61
N GLU A 248 13.95 -9.22 1.66
CA GLU A 248 12.59 -8.78 1.42
C GLU A 248 11.69 -9.92 0.94
N ARG A 249 12.19 -10.76 0.03
CA ARG A 249 11.47 -11.96 -0.40
C ARG A 249 11.16 -12.88 0.79
N ASN A 250 12.15 -13.12 1.66
CA ASN A 250 11.94 -13.92 2.86
C ASN A 250 10.89 -13.29 3.80
N ARG A 251 10.92 -11.96 3.98
CA ARG A 251 9.92 -11.22 4.76
C ARG A 251 8.52 -11.42 4.18
N MET A 252 8.35 -11.34 2.87
CA MET A 252 7.06 -11.55 2.19
C MET A 252 6.56 -12.99 2.28
N ASP A 253 7.45 -13.99 2.12
CA ASP A 253 7.10 -15.39 2.29
C ASP A 253 6.64 -15.68 3.74
N LEU A 254 7.34 -15.13 4.73
CA LEU A 254 6.96 -15.25 6.14
C LEU A 254 5.64 -14.54 6.44
N TYR A 255 5.47 -13.32 5.95
CA TYR A 255 4.27 -12.53 6.19
C TYR A 255 3.03 -13.20 5.59
N THR A 256 3.11 -13.64 4.34
CA THR A 256 2.01 -14.37 3.70
C THR A 256 1.75 -15.72 4.34
N LYS A 257 2.77 -16.40 4.89
CA LYS A 257 2.56 -17.61 5.70
C LYS A 257 1.79 -17.32 6.99
N VAL A 258 2.06 -16.20 7.65
CA VAL A 258 1.29 -15.79 8.83
C VAL A 258 -0.17 -15.53 8.47
N ILE A 259 -0.44 -14.85 7.35
CA ILE A 259 -1.80 -14.64 6.85
C ILE A 259 -2.49 -15.99 6.59
N GLU A 260 -1.84 -16.92 5.91
CA GLU A 260 -2.37 -18.26 5.63
C GLU A 260 -2.78 -18.98 6.93
N LEU A 261 -1.93 -18.93 7.96
CA LEU A 261 -2.22 -19.54 9.26
C LEU A 261 -3.38 -18.85 9.98
N GLN A 262 -3.49 -17.52 9.90
CA GLN A 262 -4.60 -16.75 10.46
C GLN A 262 -5.92 -17.11 9.79
N ASP A 263 -5.93 -17.19 8.46
CA ASP A 263 -7.10 -17.57 7.67
C ASP A 263 -7.55 -19.00 8.03
N ALA A 264 -6.60 -19.94 8.08
CA ALA A 264 -6.88 -21.33 8.46
C ALA A 264 -7.45 -21.46 9.87
N ALA A 265 -6.94 -20.68 10.83
CA ALA A 265 -7.42 -20.65 12.21
C ALA A 265 -8.83 -20.05 12.32
N SER A 266 -9.09 -18.95 11.61
CA SER A 266 -10.41 -18.31 11.54
C SER A 266 -11.46 -19.28 10.97
N ASP A 267 -11.12 -19.93 9.87
CA ASP A 267 -11.97 -20.93 9.22
C ASP A 267 -12.25 -22.14 10.13
N ALA A 268 -11.25 -22.61 10.88
CA ALA A 268 -11.42 -23.70 11.83
C ALA A 268 -12.38 -23.30 12.96
N GLY A 269 -12.24 -22.08 13.50
CA GLY A 269 -13.15 -21.54 14.51
C GLY A 269 -14.58 -21.42 14.00
N LEU A 270 -14.78 -20.91 12.78
CA LEU A 270 -16.10 -20.82 12.15
C LEU A 270 -16.74 -22.21 11.94
N ARG A 271 -15.96 -23.20 11.48
CA ARG A 271 -16.43 -24.58 11.34
C ARG A 271 -16.84 -25.18 12.68
N GLN A 272 -16.02 -25.00 13.71
CA GLN A 272 -16.33 -25.49 15.06
C GLN A 272 -17.60 -24.83 15.62
N GLY A 273 -17.78 -23.52 15.45
CA GLY A 273 -18.99 -22.82 15.88
C GLY A 273 -20.25 -23.32 15.17
N ARG A 274 -20.17 -23.61 13.87
CA ARG A 274 -21.30 -24.20 13.12
C ARG A 274 -21.66 -25.60 13.63
N LEU A 275 -20.66 -26.44 13.89
CA LEU A 275 -20.87 -27.78 14.43
C LEU A 275 -21.51 -27.73 15.83
N ILE A 276 -21.05 -26.85 16.72
CA ILE A 276 -21.63 -26.67 18.05
C ILE A 276 -23.10 -26.24 17.93
N ALA A 277 -23.40 -25.25 17.08
CA ALA A 277 -24.78 -24.80 16.88
C ALA A 277 -25.69 -25.89 16.29
N GLU A 278 -25.14 -26.80 15.48
CA GLU A 278 -25.86 -27.97 14.97
C GLU A 278 -26.13 -28.99 16.07
N TYR A 279 -25.13 -29.32 16.89
CA TYR A 279 -25.29 -30.19 18.05
C TYR A 279 -26.32 -29.66 19.04
N ASP A 280 -26.30 -28.36 19.35
CA ASP A 280 -27.27 -27.73 20.25
C ASP A 280 -28.70 -27.83 19.72
N ARG A 281 -28.89 -27.66 18.39
CA ARG A 281 -30.20 -27.86 17.74
C ARG A 281 -30.65 -29.32 17.84
N SER A 282 -29.77 -30.27 17.57
CA SER A 282 -30.07 -31.71 17.68
C SER A 282 -30.37 -32.14 19.11
N LEU A 283 -29.62 -31.61 20.09
CA LEU A 283 -29.85 -31.89 21.51
C LEU A 283 -31.21 -31.33 21.94
N THR A 284 -31.52 -30.09 21.60
CA THR A 284 -32.81 -29.47 21.88
C THR A 284 -33.98 -30.28 21.29
N ALA A 285 -33.85 -30.75 20.05
CA ALA A 285 -34.86 -31.58 19.40
C ALA A 285 -35.05 -32.93 20.13
N ALA A 286 -33.96 -33.60 20.51
CA ALA A 286 -34.00 -34.86 21.25
C ALA A 286 -34.60 -34.69 22.67
N GLU A 287 -34.33 -33.57 23.34
CA GLU A 287 -34.92 -33.24 24.64
C GLU A 287 -36.44 -33.05 24.55
N ILE A 288 -36.92 -32.40 23.49
CA ILE A 288 -38.36 -32.24 23.21
C ILE A 288 -39.00 -33.63 22.98
N GLU A 289 -38.43 -34.45 22.10
CA GLU A 289 -38.94 -35.79 21.81
C GLU A 289 -38.97 -36.67 23.08
N ALA A 290 -37.90 -36.63 23.89
CA ALA A 290 -37.86 -37.35 25.15
C ALA A 290 -38.92 -36.87 26.15
N ALA A 291 -39.24 -35.57 26.17
CA ALA A 291 -40.31 -35.02 27.00
C ALA A 291 -41.70 -35.50 26.52
N GLU A 292 -41.94 -35.53 25.22
CA GLU A 292 -43.17 -36.04 24.61
C GLU A 292 -43.39 -37.52 24.93
N LEU A 293 -42.36 -38.35 24.74
CA LEU A 293 -42.41 -39.78 25.07
C LEU A 293 -42.66 -40.02 26.57
N ARG A 294 -42.09 -39.19 27.46
CA ARG A 294 -42.36 -39.27 28.90
C ARG A 294 -43.82 -38.96 29.23
N ILE A 295 -44.41 -37.97 28.55
CA ILE A 295 -45.83 -37.63 28.71
C ILE A 295 -46.71 -38.79 28.21
N GLU A 296 -46.41 -39.36 27.05
CA GLU A 296 -47.14 -40.49 26.50
C GLU A 296 -47.06 -41.73 27.41
N LEU A 297 -45.87 -42.05 27.91
CA LEU A 297 -45.67 -43.15 28.85
C LEU A 297 -46.47 -42.93 30.15
N ALA A 298 -46.54 -41.69 30.65
CA ALA A 298 -47.33 -41.35 31.83
C ALA A 298 -48.83 -41.61 31.58
N LYS A 299 -49.36 -41.19 30.43
CA LYS A 299 -50.76 -41.44 30.03
C LYS A 299 -51.05 -42.94 29.94
N LEU A 300 -50.18 -43.71 29.27
CA LEU A 300 -50.34 -45.17 29.14
C LEU A 300 -50.34 -45.87 30.51
N ARG A 301 -49.46 -45.44 31.43
CA ARG A 301 -49.42 -45.97 32.80
C ARG A 301 -50.69 -45.67 33.60
N GLU A 302 -51.31 -44.53 33.36
CA GLU A 302 -52.57 -44.15 34.02
C GLU A 302 -53.75 -44.96 33.49
N SER A 303 -53.83 -45.15 32.17
CA SER A 303 -54.84 -46.02 31.54
C SER A 303 -54.69 -47.49 31.98
N ALA A 304 -53.47 -47.99 32.14
CA ALA A 304 -53.22 -49.35 32.62
C ALA A 304 -53.58 -49.58 34.10
N LYS A 305 -53.70 -48.52 34.91
CA LYS A 305 -54.16 -48.61 36.31
C LYS A 305 -55.68 -48.54 36.47
N THR A 306 -56.38 -48.10 35.42
CA THR A 306 -57.85 -47.90 35.41
C THR A 306 -58.59 -48.98 34.62
N ALA A 307 -57.86 -49.91 33.99
CA ALA A 307 -58.35 -51.14 33.36
C ALA A 307 -58.20 -52.33 34.31
#